data_AF-A0A9D7MNX4-F1
#
_entry.id   AF-A0A9D7MNX4-F1
#
_cell.length_a   1.000
_cell.length_b   1.000
_cell.length_c   1.000
_cell.angle_alpha   90.00
_cell.angle_beta   90.00
_cell.angle_gamma   90.00
#
_symmetry.space_group_name_H-M   'P 1'
#
loop_
_entity.id
_entity.type
_entity.pdbx_description
1 polymer ?
#
loop_
_entity_poly.entity_id
_entity_poly.type
_entity_poly.pdbx_seq_one_letter_code
_entity_poly.pdbx_strand_id
1 'polypeptide(L)'
;MNGDGFSEVIVGAPEFDGGTVNEGAAFVYHGSQTGLSAVPDWTAKSNQVDAVFGNAVSSAGDVNGDGYSDVIIGSLNYDNGESNEGRCYVFYGNLVNGLLSAVQQYRPASTNIVCSGGKTGIDGQVKMGIFGKSPFGRAKGKIVHDYVTIGVPFSSINSTLSTGAGAFADLGTLGSELTDDESGLIPENVYRWRARVQYDIAGNPFQKFGPWKYYAGYSPTPSGDFRAGDGNSGSALQLDLTLLIRGFYDAGTDAMVQDTVTVYLRSSSFPFSAIDSASAVLNGSGSGNISSTMP
;
A
#
# COMPACT_ATOMS: atom_id res chain seq x y z
N MET A 1 -6.47 -6.76 -11.29
CA MET A 1 -6.23 -8.21 -11.33
C MET A 1 -6.64 -8.83 -10.00
N ASN A 2 -7.04 -10.11 -9.98
CA ASN A 2 -7.73 -10.73 -8.83
C ASN A 2 -6.75 -11.34 -7.80
N GLY A 3 -5.48 -11.51 -8.18
CA GLY A 3 -4.41 -11.95 -7.31
C GLY A 3 -4.49 -13.41 -6.88
N ASP A 4 -5.22 -14.27 -7.58
CA ASP A 4 -5.31 -15.71 -7.29
C ASP A 4 -4.04 -16.51 -7.65
N GLY A 5 -3.10 -15.86 -8.34
CA GLY A 5 -1.83 -16.45 -8.75
C GLY A 5 -1.81 -16.99 -10.18
N PHE A 6 -2.92 -16.89 -10.91
CA PHE A 6 -2.98 -17.11 -12.36
C PHE A 6 -2.91 -15.76 -13.08
N SER A 7 -2.27 -15.75 -14.26
CA SER A 7 -2.23 -14.55 -15.09
C SER A 7 -3.59 -14.28 -15.74
N GLU A 8 -3.98 -13.02 -15.73
CA GLU A 8 -5.19 -12.52 -16.37
C GLU A 8 -4.92 -12.02 -17.79
N VAL A 9 -5.98 -11.98 -18.60
CA VAL A 9 -5.94 -11.49 -19.98
C VAL A 9 -6.79 -10.24 -20.10
N ILE A 10 -6.23 -9.21 -20.75
CA ILE A 10 -6.92 -7.95 -21.04
C ILE A 10 -7.04 -7.83 -22.57
N VAL A 11 -8.24 -7.55 -23.05
CA VAL A 11 -8.55 -7.40 -24.48
C VAL A 11 -9.15 -6.03 -24.72
N GLY A 12 -8.54 -5.27 -25.62
CA GLY A 12 -9.10 -4.02 -26.14
C GLY A 12 -9.98 -4.26 -27.36
N ALA A 13 -11.12 -3.58 -27.43
CA ALA A 13 -12.05 -3.59 -28.55
C ALA A 13 -12.41 -2.14 -28.93
N PRO A 14 -11.51 -1.45 -29.66
CA PRO A 14 -11.61 -0.01 -29.90
C PRO A 14 -12.89 0.45 -30.62
N GLU A 15 -13.48 -0.38 -31.46
CA GLU A 15 -14.68 -0.06 -32.26
C GLU A 15 -15.94 -0.74 -31.70
N PHE A 16 -15.95 -1.07 -30.40
CA PHE A 16 -17.09 -1.75 -29.78
C PHE A 16 -18.30 -0.81 -29.63
N ASP A 17 -19.46 -1.29 -30.09
CA ASP A 17 -20.77 -0.63 -29.99
C ASP A 17 -21.60 -1.20 -28.83
N GLY A 18 -21.46 -0.62 -27.63
CA GLY A 18 -22.11 -1.11 -26.41
C GLY A 18 -23.35 -0.31 -25.96
N GLY A 19 -23.96 0.43 -26.88
CA GLY A 19 -25.03 1.41 -26.61
C GLY A 19 -24.70 2.81 -27.15
N THR A 20 -23.42 3.05 -27.44
CA THR A 20 -22.89 4.26 -28.05
C THR A 20 -21.99 3.85 -29.22
N VAL A 21 -22.07 4.55 -30.36
CA VAL A 21 -21.31 4.21 -31.57
C VAL A 21 -19.80 4.39 -31.34
N ASN A 22 -19.00 3.38 -31.65
CA ASN A 22 -17.54 3.35 -31.53
C ASN A 22 -17.03 3.84 -30.16
N GLU A 23 -17.80 3.59 -29.10
CA GLU A 23 -17.37 3.99 -27.75
C GLU A 23 -16.14 3.22 -27.29
N GLY A 24 -15.97 2.02 -27.83
CA GLY A 24 -14.88 1.12 -27.49
C GLY A 24 -15.09 0.45 -26.13
N ALA A 25 -14.43 -0.68 -25.96
CA ALA A 25 -14.48 -1.45 -24.73
C ALA A 25 -13.12 -2.06 -24.38
N ALA A 26 -12.97 -2.40 -23.11
CA ALA A 26 -11.94 -3.30 -22.64
C ALA A 26 -12.56 -4.41 -21.79
N PHE A 27 -12.04 -5.62 -21.95
CA PHE A 27 -12.50 -6.81 -21.28
C PHE A 27 -11.35 -7.45 -20.51
N VAL A 28 -11.63 -7.92 -19.29
CA VAL A 28 -10.69 -8.69 -18.48
C VAL A 28 -11.24 -10.08 -18.27
N TYR A 29 -10.39 -11.07 -18.50
CA TYR A 29 -10.66 -12.48 -18.23
C TYR A 29 -9.66 -12.97 -17.19
N HIS A 30 -10.18 -13.46 -16.07
CA HIS A 30 -9.35 -14.04 -15.02
C HIS A 30 -8.83 -15.40 -15.47
N GLY A 31 -7.52 -15.60 -15.26
CA GLY A 31 -6.91 -16.91 -15.38
C GLY A 31 -7.43 -17.85 -14.31
N SER A 32 -7.40 -19.15 -14.59
CA SER A 32 -7.67 -20.17 -13.58
C SER A 32 -6.89 -21.44 -13.91
N GLN A 33 -6.89 -22.40 -12.98
CA GLN A 33 -6.32 -23.72 -13.23
C GLN A 33 -6.97 -24.43 -14.42
N THR A 34 -8.24 -24.14 -14.72
CA THR A 34 -8.99 -24.71 -15.84
C THR A 34 -8.93 -23.85 -17.10
N GLY A 35 -8.19 -22.74 -17.10
CA GLY A 35 -8.11 -21.79 -18.20
C GLY A 35 -9.02 -20.57 -18.04
N LEU A 36 -9.29 -19.87 -19.13
CA LEU A 36 -10.11 -18.65 -19.15
C LEU A 36 -11.61 -18.99 -19.23
N SER A 37 -12.43 -18.16 -18.57
CA SER A 37 -13.87 -18.13 -18.78
C SER A 37 -14.22 -17.67 -20.21
N ALA A 38 -15.35 -18.12 -20.75
CA ALA A 38 -15.89 -17.61 -22.00
C ALA A 38 -16.57 -16.23 -21.85
N VAL A 39 -16.82 -15.80 -20.61
CA VAL A 39 -17.44 -14.52 -20.27
C VAL A 39 -16.40 -13.68 -19.52
N PRO A 40 -16.23 -12.39 -19.87
CA PRO A 40 -15.31 -11.52 -19.16
C PRO A 40 -15.75 -11.30 -17.71
N ASP A 41 -14.80 -11.31 -16.80
CA ASP A 41 -14.99 -11.02 -15.37
C ASP A 41 -15.22 -9.52 -15.13
N TRP A 42 -14.65 -8.68 -15.99
CA TRP A 42 -14.82 -7.23 -15.92
C TRP A 42 -14.84 -6.61 -17.31
N THR A 43 -15.68 -5.59 -17.47
CA THR A 43 -15.83 -4.83 -18.72
C THR A 43 -15.85 -3.34 -18.41
N ALA A 44 -15.14 -2.55 -19.20
CA ALA A 44 -15.23 -1.09 -19.20
C ALA A 44 -15.47 -0.54 -20.60
N LYS A 45 -16.13 0.62 -20.66
CA LYS A 45 -16.49 1.35 -21.88
C LYS A 45 -16.34 2.86 -21.64
N SER A 46 -16.13 3.66 -22.68
CA SER A 46 -16.02 5.12 -22.51
C SER A 46 -17.36 5.81 -22.28
N ASN A 47 -18.46 5.29 -22.85
CA ASN A 47 -19.76 5.97 -22.96
C ASN A 47 -19.69 7.31 -23.73
N GLN A 48 -18.78 7.42 -24.70
CA GLN A 48 -18.67 8.57 -25.59
C GLN A 48 -18.53 8.10 -27.03
N VAL A 49 -19.24 8.76 -27.96
CA VAL A 49 -19.21 8.42 -29.39
C VAL A 49 -17.79 8.57 -29.93
N ASP A 50 -17.35 7.59 -30.73
CA ASP A 50 -16.06 7.59 -31.44
C ASP A 50 -14.82 7.76 -30.55
N ALA A 51 -14.93 7.50 -29.23
CA ALA A 51 -13.82 7.70 -28.29
C ALA A 51 -12.67 6.70 -28.44
N VAL A 52 -12.92 5.57 -29.11
CA VAL A 52 -11.94 4.50 -29.39
C VAL A 52 -11.32 3.94 -28.10
N PHE A 53 -12.14 3.68 -27.07
CA PHE A 53 -11.67 3.12 -25.80
C PHE A 53 -11.20 1.68 -25.95
N GLY A 54 -10.07 1.34 -25.32
CA GLY A 54 -9.44 0.03 -25.54
C GLY A 54 -8.57 -0.01 -26.80
N ASN A 55 -8.24 1.14 -27.40
CA ASN A 55 -7.26 1.23 -28.49
C ASN A 55 -5.89 0.66 -28.09
N ALA A 56 -5.50 0.90 -26.84
CA ALA A 56 -4.34 0.29 -26.22
C ALA A 56 -4.72 -0.17 -24.82
N VAL A 57 -4.30 -1.38 -24.46
CA VAL A 57 -4.47 -1.95 -23.13
C VAL A 57 -3.14 -2.54 -22.65
N SER A 58 -2.85 -2.40 -21.37
CA SER A 58 -1.69 -3.01 -20.73
C SER A 58 -1.93 -3.23 -19.25
N SER A 59 -1.16 -4.12 -18.63
CA SER A 59 -0.92 -4.03 -17.19
C SER A 59 -0.21 -2.70 -16.89
N ALA A 60 -0.64 -2.03 -15.82
CA ALA A 60 0.04 -0.86 -15.27
C ALA A 60 1.05 -1.24 -14.16
N GLY A 61 1.16 -2.53 -13.84
CA GLY A 61 1.79 -3.00 -12.60
C GLY A 61 0.96 -2.63 -11.37
N ASP A 62 1.54 -2.73 -10.19
CA ASP A 62 0.91 -2.27 -8.93
C ASP A 62 1.28 -0.79 -8.69
N VAL A 63 0.42 0.13 -9.13
CA VAL A 63 0.69 1.58 -9.08
C VAL A 63 0.25 2.21 -7.76
N ASN A 64 -0.71 1.62 -7.06
CA ASN A 64 -1.17 2.08 -5.74
C ASN A 64 -0.45 1.36 -4.58
N GLY A 65 0.27 0.28 -4.87
CA GLY A 65 1.06 -0.50 -3.94
C GLY A 65 0.21 -1.38 -3.01
N ASP A 66 -0.92 -1.89 -3.48
CA ASP A 66 -1.84 -2.75 -2.71
C ASP A 66 -1.59 -4.25 -2.92
N GLY A 67 -0.58 -4.60 -3.72
CA GLY A 67 -0.17 -5.98 -4.01
C GLY A 67 -0.89 -6.61 -5.20
N TYR A 68 -1.71 -5.86 -5.94
CA TYR A 68 -2.43 -6.32 -7.13
C TYR A 68 -1.95 -5.56 -8.37
N SER A 69 -1.92 -6.21 -9.53
CA SER A 69 -1.69 -5.47 -10.77
C SER A 69 -2.94 -4.69 -11.14
N ASP A 70 -2.68 -3.45 -11.51
CA ASP A 70 -3.60 -2.50 -12.09
C ASP A 70 -3.58 -2.59 -13.61
N VAL A 71 -4.56 -1.95 -14.23
CA VAL A 71 -4.77 -1.95 -15.68
C VAL A 71 -4.74 -0.52 -16.19
N ILE A 72 -4.07 -0.28 -17.31
CA ILE A 72 -4.13 1.00 -18.02
C ILE A 72 -4.78 0.81 -19.40
N ILE A 73 -5.70 1.71 -19.73
CA ILE A 73 -6.47 1.68 -20.98
C ILE A 73 -6.43 3.06 -21.63
N GLY A 74 -6.13 3.09 -22.92
CA GLY A 74 -6.19 4.29 -23.75
C GLY A 74 -7.53 4.44 -24.47
N SER A 75 -8.00 5.68 -24.58
CA SER A 75 -9.11 6.12 -25.42
C SER A 75 -8.57 7.23 -26.31
N LEU A 76 -8.23 6.88 -27.55
CA LEU A 76 -7.43 7.74 -28.43
C LEU A 76 -8.13 9.06 -28.77
N ASN A 77 -9.45 9.01 -28.93
CA ASN A 77 -10.27 10.12 -29.43
C ASN A 77 -11.25 10.63 -28.36
N TYR A 78 -10.89 10.50 -27.08
CA TYR A 78 -11.78 10.96 -26.02
C TYR A 78 -11.83 12.50 -25.98
N ASP A 79 -13.04 13.07 -25.91
CA ASP A 79 -13.28 14.52 -25.78
C ASP A 79 -13.53 14.91 -24.32
N ASN A 80 -12.86 15.97 -23.84
CA ASN A 80 -12.96 16.52 -22.48
C ASN A 80 -12.65 18.04 -22.41
N GLY A 81 -13.27 18.80 -23.29
CA GLY A 81 -13.10 20.26 -23.38
C GLY A 81 -12.39 20.68 -24.67
N GLU A 82 -11.56 19.80 -25.22
CA GLU A 82 -11.09 19.88 -26.60
C GLU A 82 -11.70 18.71 -27.42
N SER A 83 -11.40 18.68 -28.73
CA SER A 83 -11.78 17.56 -29.59
C SER A 83 -10.61 16.60 -29.76
N ASN A 84 -10.85 15.32 -29.48
CA ASN A 84 -9.92 14.19 -29.60
C ASN A 84 -8.61 14.39 -28.84
N GLU A 85 -8.60 15.06 -27.68
CA GLU A 85 -7.38 15.15 -26.86
C GLU A 85 -6.92 13.79 -26.34
N GLY A 86 -7.83 12.83 -26.31
CA GLY A 86 -7.58 11.49 -25.82
C GLY A 86 -7.53 11.45 -24.30
N ARG A 87 -7.59 10.23 -23.77
CA ARG A 87 -7.50 9.98 -22.33
C ARG A 87 -6.90 8.62 -22.05
N CYS A 88 -6.13 8.53 -20.96
CA CYS A 88 -5.75 7.27 -20.36
C CYS A 88 -6.48 7.07 -19.03
N TYR A 89 -6.86 5.82 -18.77
CA TYR A 89 -7.58 5.41 -17.57
C TYR A 89 -6.74 4.37 -16.86
N VAL A 90 -6.59 4.51 -15.54
CA VAL A 90 -5.99 3.48 -14.68
C VAL A 90 -7.10 2.89 -13.82
N PHE A 91 -7.22 1.58 -13.85
CA PHE A 91 -8.17 0.81 -13.05
C PHE A 91 -7.39 -0.05 -12.07
N TYR A 92 -7.68 0.14 -10.78
CA TYR A 92 -6.99 -0.61 -9.74
C TYR A 92 -7.45 -2.07 -9.72
N GLY A 93 -6.49 -2.97 -9.52
CA GLY A 93 -6.78 -4.34 -9.14
C GLY A 93 -7.38 -4.37 -7.73
N ASN A 94 -8.20 -5.38 -7.42
CA ASN A 94 -8.76 -5.49 -6.09
C ASN A 94 -9.05 -6.93 -5.67
N LEU A 95 -8.81 -7.18 -4.39
CA LEU A 95 -9.71 -7.95 -3.53
C LEU A 95 -10.40 -6.93 -2.60
N VAL A 96 -11.52 -7.31 -1.99
CA VAL A 96 -12.39 -6.42 -1.15
C VAL A 96 -11.61 -5.64 -0.07
N ASN A 97 -10.43 -6.12 0.34
CA ASN A 97 -9.49 -5.40 1.17
C ASN A 97 -8.10 -5.51 0.53
N GLY A 98 -7.57 -4.41 -0.03
CA GLY A 98 -6.19 -4.38 -0.52
C GLY A 98 -5.21 -4.90 0.54
N LEU A 99 -4.11 -5.54 0.13
CA LEU A 99 -3.18 -6.12 1.10
C LEU A 99 -2.48 -4.98 1.85
N LEU A 100 -2.58 -5.00 3.17
CA LEU A 100 -1.83 -4.10 4.04
C LEU A 100 -0.33 -4.44 3.93
N SER A 101 0.36 -3.83 2.97
CA SER A 101 1.82 -3.84 2.88
C SER A 101 2.41 -2.79 3.82
N ALA A 102 2.12 -2.95 5.12
CA ALA A 102 2.71 -2.12 6.16
C ALA A 102 4.19 -2.53 6.32
N VAL A 103 5.07 -1.55 6.20
CA VAL A 103 6.49 -1.76 6.51
C VAL A 103 6.68 -1.67 8.03
N GLN A 104 7.38 -2.65 8.58
CA GLN A 104 7.58 -2.80 10.02
C GLN A 104 9.05 -2.92 10.35
N GLN A 105 9.46 -2.27 11.44
CA GLN A 105 10.79 -2.44 12.01
C GLN A 105 10.70 -3.45 13.17
N TYR A 106 11.68 -4.34 13.24
CA TYR A 106 11.82 -5.39 14.23
C TYR A 106 13.20 -5.32 14.87
N ARG A 107 13.37 -6.06 15.98
CA ARG A 107 14.70 -6.40 16.49
C ARG A 107 15.32 -7.52 15.64
N PRO A 108 16.63 -7.49 15.34
CA PRO A 108 17.31 -8.62 14.71
C PRO A 108 17.07 -9.93 15.47
N ALA A 109 16.89 -11.03 14.73
CA ALA A 109 16.56 -12.37 15.27
C ALA A 109 15.26 -12.48 16.11
N SER A 110 14.41 -11.44 16.16
CA SER A 110 13.12 -11.44 16.88
C SER A 110 11.96 -11.08 15.96
N THR A 111 10.74 -11.50 16.28
CA THR A 111 9.51 -11.05 15.59
C THR A 111 8.84 -9.88 16.31
N ASN A 112 9.43 -9.39 17.40
CA ASN A 112 8.95 -8.22 18.12
C ASN A 112 9.16 -6.96 17.28
N ILE A 113 8.07 -6.20 17.12
CA ILE A 113 8.06 -4.91 16.43
C ILE A 113 8.75 -3.89 17.35
N VAL A 114 9.78 -3.23 16.87
CA VAL A 114 10.48 -2.17 17.62
C VAL A 114 10.01 -0.82 17.10
N CYS A 115 9.83 0.11 18.04
CA CYS A 115 9.25 1.45 17.93
C CYS A 115 9.00 2.05 16.52
N SER A 116 7.87 2.75 16.46
CA SER A 116 7.47 3.66 15.41
C SER A 116 8.49 4.83 15.28
N GLY A 117 9.37 4.81 14.25
CA GLY A 117 10.20 6.00 13.92
C GLY A 117 11.68 5.79 13.59
N GLY A 118 12.16 4.55 13.42
CA GLY A 118 13.52 4.32 12.88
C GLY A 118 14.67 4.46 13.89
N LYS A 119 14.41 4.38 15.21
CA LYS A 119 15.49 4.36 16.21
C LYS A 119 16.20 3.00 16.18
N THR A 120 17.52 3.02 16.18
CA THR A 120 18.37 1.82 16.25
C THR A 120 18.53 1.33 17.69
N GLY A 121 18.83 0.03 17.86
CA GLY A 121 19.19 -0.52 19.16
C GLY A 121 20.56 -0.03 19.67
N ILE A 122 20.92 -0.44 20.89
CA ILE A 122 22.25 -0.18 21.49
C ILE A 122 23.40 -0.84 20.72
N ASP A 123 23.08 -1.82 19.88
CA ASP A 123 23.97 -2.55 19.00
C ASP A 123 24.07 -1.91 17.60
N GLY A 124 23.30 -0.85 17.33
CA GLY A 124 23.24 -0.22 16.02
C GLY A 124 22.60 -1.12 14.95
N GLN A 125 21.78 -2.09 15.37
CA GLN A 125 21.14 -3.03 14.47
C GLN A 125 19.62 -2.83 14.44
N VAL A 126 19.01 -3.13 13.30
CA VAL A 126 17.57 -3.14 13.10
C VAL A 126 17.22 -4.24 12.09
N LYS A 127 16.00 -4.76 12.14
CA LYS A 127 15.47 -5.60 11.08
C LYS A 127 14.29 -4.90 10.42
N MET A 128 14.24 -4.89 9.10
CA MET A 128 13.08 -4.37 8.37
C MET A 128 12.26 -5.52 7.81
N GLY A 129 10.94 -5.39 7.83
CA GLY A 129 10.06 -6.29 7.10
C GLY A 129 8.98 -5.57 6.31
N ILE A 130 8.61 -6.19 5.19
CA ILE A 130 7.52 -5.75 4.32
C ILE A 130 6.77 -6.98 3.84
N PHE A 131 5.44 -6.91 3.85
CA PHE A 131 4.65 -7.93 3.18
C PHE A 131 4.68 -7.70 1.67
N GLY A 132 5.24 -8.64 0.92
CA GLY A 132 5.39 -8.59 -0.52
C GLY A 132 4.48 -9.60 -1.22
N LYS A 133 3.73 -9.13 -2.21
CA LYS A 133 3.03 -9.97 -3.18
C LYS A 133 3.39 -9.49 -4.57
N SER A 134 3.65 -10.42 -5.48
CA SER A 134 3.90 -10.06 -6.88
C SER A 134 2.57 -9.74 -7.56
N PRO A 135 2.47 -8.59 -8.24
CA PRO A 135 1.26 -8.24 -8.98
C PRO A 135 1.07 -9.05 -10.26
N PHE A 136 2.08 -9.82 -10.68
CA PHE A 136 2.07 -10.61 -11.93
C PHE A 136 1.96 -12.12 -11.67
N GLY A 137 1.29 -12.51 -10.59
CA GLY A 137 1.17 -13.91 -10.15
C GLY A 137 2.38 -14.38 -9.34
N ARG A 138 2.69 -15.68 -9.40
CA ARG A 138 3.80 -16.27 -8.62
C ARG A 138 5.15 -15.77 -9.11
N ALA A 139 5.83 -15.00 -8.27
CA ALA A 139 7.20 -14.58 -8.52
C ALA A 139 7.99 -14.54 -7.22
N LYS A 140 9.32 -14.47 -7.36
CA LYS A 140 10.19 -14.20 -6.23
C LYS A 140 10.33 -12.70 -6.01
N GLY A 141 10.50 -12.32 -4.76
CA GLY A 141 10.79 -10.94 -4.37
C GLY A 141 11.76 -10.88 -3.21
N LYS A 142 12.36 -9.72 -3.04
CA LYS A 142 13.16 -9.38 -1.85
C LYS A 142 12.83 -7.98 -1.39
N ILE A 143 13.04 -7.71 -0.11
CA ILE A 143 12.98 -6.35 0.41
C ILE A 143 14.22 -5.57 -0.04
N VAL A 144 14.02 -4.30 -0.37
CA VAL A 144 15.06 -3.30 -0.59
C VAL A 144 14.70 -2.13 0.31
N HIS A 145 15.66 -1.65 1.09
CA HIS A 145 15.44 -0.61 2.09
C HIS A 145 16.66 0.30 2.21
N ASP A 146 16.39 1.56 2.57
CA ASP A 146 17.40 2.59 2.80
C ASP A 146 17.18 3.24 4.15
N TYR A 147 18.26 3.57 4.85
CA TYR A 147 18.27 4.40 6.05
C TYR A 147 19.04 5.70 5.81
N VAL A 148 18.46 6.83 6.24
CA VAL A 148 19.16 8.13 6.26
C VAL A 148 18.96 8.81 7.60
N THR A 149 19.98 9.52 8.07
CA THR A 149 19.85 10.34 9.27
C THR A 149 18.84 11.47 9.05
N ILE A 150 18.25 11.96 10.14
CA ILE A 150 17.30 13.09 10.06
C ILE A 150 17.96 14.30 9.40
N GLY A 151 17.23 14.95 8.49
CA GLY A 151 17.71 16.12 7.74
C GLY A 151 18.50 15.78 6.47
N VAL A 152 18.82 14.51 6.23
CA VAL A 152 19.46 14.05 4.99
C VAL A 152 18.39 13.51 4.03
N PRO A 153 18.39 13.91 2.75
CA PRO A 153 17.49 13.34 1.76
C PRO A 153 17.85 11.89 1.47
N PHE A 154 16.86 11.06 1.13
CA PHE A 154 17.15 9.75 0.54
C PHE A 154 17.92 9.96 -0.77
N SER A 155 18.87 9.07 -1.07
CA SER A 155 19.53 9.09 -2.37
C SER A 155 18.52 8.80 -3.50
N SER A 156 18.92 8.99 -4.76
CA SER A 156 18.04 9.13 -5.95
C SER A 156 16.86 8.12 -6.03
N ILE A 157 15.85 8.47 -6.82
CA ILE A 157 14.54 7.76 -6.95
C ILE A 157 14.68 6.23 -7.12
N ASN A 158 15.78 5.77 -7.71
CA ASN A 158 16.10 4.36 -7.96
C ASN A 158 17.41 3.89 -7.31
N SER A 159 17.84 4.50 -6.20
CA SER A 159 19.10 4.09 -5.57
C SER A 159 19.11 2.59 -5.29
N THR A 160 20.10 1.93 -5.85
CA THR A 160 20.49 0.55 -5.54
C THR A 160 21.39 0.50 -4.30
N LEU A 161 21.56 1.62 -3.60
CA LEU A 161 22.22 1.73 -2.29
C LEU A 161 21.33 1.10 -1.20
N SER A 162 20.95 -0.15 -1.44
CA SER A 162 20.49 -1.09 -0.42
C SER A 162 21.64 -1.25 0.55
N THR A 163 21.49 -0.79 1.79
CA THR A 163 22.44 -1.17 2.84
C THR A 163 22.18 -2.62 3.27
N GLY A 164 20.94 -3.11 3.12
CA GLY A 164 20.59 -4.52 3.22
C GLY A 164 19.90 -5.03 1.95
N ALA A 165 20.34 -6.19 1.45
CA ALA A 165 19.71 -6.89 0.34
C ALA A 165 19.38 -8.32 0.75
N GLY A 166 18.19 -8.52 1.34
CA GLY A 166 17.65 -9.84 1.62
C GLY A 166 17.66 -10.75 0.38
N ALA A 167 17.73 -12.06 0.59
CA ALA A 167 17.66 -13.03 -0.50
C ALA A 167 16.28 -12.99 -1.19
N PHE A 168 16.24 -13.34 -2.47
CA PHE A 168 14.97 -13.55 -3.17
C PHE A 168 14.23 -14.74 -2.55
N ALA A 169 13.04 -14.49 -2.04
CA ALA A 169 12.12 -15.48 -1.50
C ALA A 169 10.90 -15.63 -2.42
N ASP A 170 10.27 -16.80 -2.38
CA ASP A 170 9.00 -17.03 -3.08
C ASP A 170 7.88 -16.24 -2.38
N LEU A 171 7.15 -15.42 -3.13
CA LEU A 171 6.02 -14.64 -2.61
C LEU A 171 4.72 -15.46 -2.59
N GLY A 172 4.70 -16.65 -3.18
CA GLY A 172 3.51 -17.47 -3.26
C GLY A 172 2.33 -16.77 -3.94
N THR A 173 1.11 -17.25 -3.68
CA THR A 173 -0.14 -16.66 -4.21
C THR A 173 -0.81 -15.71 -3.23
N LEU A 174 -0.49 -15.79 -1.93
CA LEU A 174 -1.06 -14.89 -0.91
C LEU A 174 -0.13 -13.74 -0.53
N GLY A 175 1.10 -13.75 -1.04
CA GLY A 175 2.18 -12.89 -0.56
C GLY A 175 2.94 -13.53 0.60
N SER A 176 4.14 -13.02 0.84
CA SER A 176 5.04 -13.46 1.90
C SER A 176 5.63 -12.25 2.61
N GLU A 177 5.90 -12.41 3.90
CA GLU A 177 6.72 -11.43 4.61
C GLU A 177 8.18 -11.54 4.16
N LEU A 178 8.77 -10.42 3.76
CA LEU A 178 10.16 -10.29 3.38
C LEU A 178 10.85 -9.50 4.48
N THR A 179 11.92 -10.05 5.04
CA THR A 179 12.69 -9.38 6.09
C THR A 179 14.16 -9.29 5.73
N ASP A 180 14.83 -8.29 6.27
CA ASP A 180 16.27 -8.13 6.13
C ASP A 180 16.87 -7.40 7.34
N ASP A 181 18.02 -7.89 7.80
CA ASP A 181 18.75 -7.34 8.94
C ASP A 181 19.72 -6.27 8.45
N GLU A 182 19.78 -5.14 9.16
CA GLU A 182 20.71 -4.04 8.93
C GLU A 182 21.64 -3.89 10.14
N SER A 183 22.92 -3.64 9.88
CA SER A 183 23.95 -3.48 10.91
C SER A 183 24.89 -2.32 10.58
N GLY A 184 25.65 -1.86 11.57
CA GLY A 184 26.60 -0.76 11.38
C GLY A 184 25.95 0.63 11.35
N LEU A 185 24.68 0.75 11.75
CA LEU A 185 24.06 2.05 12.02
C LEU A 185 24.59 2.60 13.35
N ILE A 186 24.49 3.91 13.52
CA ILE A 186 24.87 4.55 14.79
C ILE A 186 23.92 4.03 15.88
N PRO A 187 24.42 3.46 16.99
CA PRO A 187 23.59 2.99 18.08
C PRO A 187 22.69 4.08 18.65
N GLU A 188 21.48 3.70 19.05
CA GLU A 188 20.46 4.56 19.66
C GLU A 188 20.11 5.85 18.88
N ASN A 189 20.37 5.88 17.58
CA ASN A 189 20.15 7.04 16.73
C ASN A 189 18.86 6.88 15.91
N VAL A 190 18.23 8.01 15.58
CA VAL A 190 16.97 8.03 14.82
C VAL A 190 17.25 8.20 13.33
N TYR A 191 16.69 7.29 12.54
CA TYR A 191 16.78 7.29 11.09
C TYR A 191 15.40 7.47 10.46
N ARG A 192 15.39 8.11 9.30
CA ARG A 192 14.30 7.95 8.34
C ARG A 192 14.59 6.71 7.51
N TRP A 193 13.57 5.90 7.26
CA TRP A 193 13.67 4.76 6.38
C TRP A 193 12.61 4.75 5.29
N ARG A 194 12.92 4.05 4.21
CA ARG A 194 11.96 3.65 3.16
C ARG A 194 12.25 2.21 2.77
N ALA A 195 11.21 1.46 2.42
CA ALA A 195 11.34 0.09 1.93
C ALA A 195 10.43 -0.15 0.73
N ARG A 196 10.80 -1.10 -0.12
CA ARG A 196 9.98 -1.59 -1.23
C ARG A 196 10.33 -3.04 -1.55
N VAL A 197 9.46 -3.69 -2.32
CA VAL A 197 9.76 -5.01 -2.88
C VAL A 197 10.52 -4.81 -4.20
N GLN A 198 11.62 -5.53 -4.37
CA GLN A 198 12.22 -5.79 -5.67
C GLN A 198 11.77 -7.17 -6.16
N TYR A 199 11.16 -7.22 -7.33
CA TYR A 199 10.73 -8.46 -7.97
C TYR A 199 11.87 -9.05 -8.80
N ASP A 200 11.94 -10.38 -8.85
CA ASP A 200 12.89 -11.09 -9.69
C ASP A 200 12.48 -10.95 -11.17
N ILE A 201 13.35 -10.33 -11.96
CA ILE A 201 13.09 -10.08 -13.38
C ILE A 201 13.14 -11.36 -14.23
N ALA A 202 13.75 -12.44 -13.73
CA ALA A 202 13.76 -13.72 -14.43
C ALA A 202 12.35 -14.35 -14.54
N GLY A 203 11.44 -13.98 -13.62
CA GLY A 203 10.03 -14.37 -13.65
C GLY A 203 9.05 -13.26 -14.01
N ASN A 204 9.52 -12.02 -14.18
CA ASN A 204 8.66 -10.84 -14.41
C ASN A 204 9.39 -9.72 -15.20
N PRO A 205 9.14 -9.57 -16.51
CA PRO A 205 9.81 -8.55 -17.31
C PRO A 205 9.19 -7.13 -17.20
N PHE A 206 8.06 -6.97 -16.51
CA PHE A 206 7.24 -5.74 -16.61
C PHE A 206 7.45 -4.77 -15.46
N GLN A 207 7.78 -5.24 -14.24
CA GLN A 207 8.04 -4.38 -13.09
C GLN A 207 9.15 -4.95 -12.22
N LYS A 208 10.28 -4.23 -12.13
CA LYS A 208 11.41 -4.62 -11.26
C LYS A 208 11.20 -4.23 -9.80
N PHE A 209 10.49 -3.12 -9.55
CA PHE A 209 10.33 -2.56 -8.21
C PHE A 209 8.87 -2.18 -7.95
N GLY A 210 8.38 -2.53 -6.77
CA GLY A 210 7.17 -1.93 -6.22
C GLY A 210 7.39 -0.48 -5.78
N PRO A 211 6.31 0.22 -5.41
CA PRO A 211 6.41 1.59 -4.89
C PRO A 211 7.18 1.66 -3.58
N TRP A 212 7.85 2.78 -3.34
CA TRP A 212 8.46 3.06 -2.04
C TRP A 212 7.37 3.24 -1.00
N LYS A 213 7.51 2.50 0.10
CA LYS A 213 6.73 2.66 1.32
C LYS A 213 7.58 3.37 2.35
N TYR A 214 6.94 4.28 3.07
CA TYR A 214 7.56 5.13 4.07
C TYR A 214 6.92 4.86 5.42
N TYR A 215 7.66 5.19 6.47
CA TYR A 215 7.12 5.24 7.81
C TYR A 215 5.94 6.23 7.90
N ALA A 216 4.77 5.76 8.36
CA ALA A 216 3.51 6.50 8.39
C ALA A 216 3.54 7.77 9.26
N GLY A 217 4.51 7.92 10.17
CA GLY A 217 4.71 9.15 10.95
C GLY A 217 5.32 10.31 10.18
N TYR A 218 5.71 10.12 8.91
CA TYR A 218 6.22 11.16 8.02
C TYR A 218 5.50 11.13 6.67
N SER A 219 4.17 11.32 6.70
CA SER A 219 3.48 11.85 5.53
C SER A 219 3.66 13.37 5.51
N PRO A 220 4.06 14.02 4.39
CA PRO A 220 3.95 15.47 4.27
C PRO A 220 2.49 15.95 4.32
N THR A 221 1.52 15.04 4.23
CA THR A 221 0.10 15.29 4.47
C THR A 221 -0.54 14.13 5.27
N PRO A 222 -0.64 14.22 6.60
CA PRO A 222 -1.43 13.27 7.36
C PRO A 222 -2.90 13.70 7.29
N SER A 223 -3.65 13.19 6.32
CA SER A 223 -5.11 13.15 6.44
C SER A 223 -5.67 11.87 5.84
N GLY A 224 -5.95 10.88 6.68
CA GLY A 224 -7.12 10.05 6.44
C GLY A 224 -8.33 10.92 6.66
N ASP A 225 -8.81 11.59 5.60
CA ASP A 225 -10.04 12.39 5.63
C ASP A 225 -11.22 11.41 5.57
N PHE A 226 -11.71 11.00 6.73
CA PHE A 226 -12.90 10.17 6.86
C PHE A 226 -14.13 11.09 6.89
N ARG A 227 -14.56 11.59 5.74
CA ARG A 227 -15.83 12.34 5.63
C ARG A 227 -16.99 11.34 5.76
N ALA A 228 -17.56 11.22 6.95
CA ALA A 228 -18.91 10.73 7.08
C ALA A 228 -19.85 11.84 6.55
N GLY A 229 -20.72 11.48 5.61
CA GLY A 229 -21.74 12.39 5.07
C GLY A 229 -22.53 13.07 6.19
N ASP A 230 -22.80 14.34 5.99
CA ASP A 230 -23.53 15.31 6.80
C ASP A 230 -25.03 15.03 6.88
N GLY A 231 -25.40 13.80 7.22
CA GLY A 231 -26.77 13.34 7.20
C GLY A 231 -27.15 12.45 8.39
N ASN A 232 -27.00 12.92 9.63
CA ASN A 232 -27.97 12.51 10.64
C ASN A 232 -28.07 13.45 11.84
N SER A 233 -29.28 13.97 12.02
CA SER A 233 -29.77 14.70 13.17
C SER A 233 -29.87 13.80 14.41
N GLY A 234 -29.12 14.15 15.47
CA GLY A 234 -29.51 13.87 16.86
C GLY A 234 -29.26 12.46 17.43
N SER A 235 -28.44 11.61 16.80
CA SER A 235 -28.06 10.31 17.38
C SER A 235 -26.57 10.28 17.67
N ALA A 236 -26.16 9.79 18.84
CA ALA A 236 -24.75 9.55 19.14
C ALA A 236 -24.12 8.67 18.04
N LEU A 237 -23.08 9.18 17.40
CA LEU A 237 -22.39 8.49 16.32
C LEU A 237 -21.47 7.44 16.97
N GLN A 238 -21.92 6.19 17.00
CA GLN A 238 -21.10 5.08 17.49
C GLN A 238 -20.15 4.65 16.37
N LEU A 239 -18.84 4.87 16.57
CA LEU A 239 -17.77 4.44 15.68
C LEU A 239 -17.09 3.22 16.30
N ASP A 240 -17.37 2.03 15.75
CA ASP A 240 -16.68 0.80 16.14
C ASP A 240 -15.33 0.71 15.41
N LEU A 241 -14.32 1.42 15.92
CA LEU A 241 -12.96 1.40 15.36
C LEU A 241 -12.15 0.25 15.98
N THR A 242 -11.73 -0.72 15.17
CA THR A 242 -10.75 -1.72 15.60
C THR A 242 -9.35 -1.27 15.20
N LEU A 243 -8.58 -0.77 16.16
CA LEU A 243 -7.18 -0.40 15.96
C LEU A 243 -6.28 -1.51 16.51
N LEU A 244 -5.59 -2.25 15.62
CA LEU A 244 -4.61 -3.25 16.03
C LEU A 244 -3.26 -2.58 16.32
N ILE A 245 -2.96 -2.35 17.59
CA ILE A 245 -1.65 -1.87 18.05
C ILE A 245 -0.88 -3.05 18.60
N ARG A 246 0.20 -3.46 17.93
CA ARG A 246 1.09 -4.51 18.43
C ARG A 246 2.26 -3.87 19.17
N GLY A 247 2.16 -3.88 20.52
CA GLY A 247 3.21 -3.66 21.53
C GLY A 247 4.24 -2.53 21.34
N PHE A 248 4.50 -1.76 22.39
CA PHE A 248 5.69 -0.90 22.43
C PHE A 248 6.82 -1.69 23.07
N TYR A 249 8.01 -1.68 22.46
CA TYR A 249 9.16 -2.44 22.94
C TYR A 249 10.37 -1.51 23.11
N ASP A 250 11.14 -1.77 24.16
CA ASP A 250 12.41 -1.10 24.40
C ASP A 250 13.41 -1.58 23.36
N ALA A 251 13.98 -0.62 22.61
CA ALA A 251 14.92 -0.94 21.55
C ALA A 251 16.23 -1.59 22.07
N GLY A 252 16.58 -1.41 23.35
CA GLY A 252 17.79 -2.01 23.94
C GLY A 252 17.58 -3.42 24.48
N THR A 253 16.44 -3.67 25.13
CA THR A 253 16.20 -4.86 25.96
C THR A 253 15.20 -5.86 25.39
N ASP A 254 14.47 -5.51 24.31
CA ASP A 254 13.35 -6.31 23.76
C ASP A 254 12.23 -6.57 24.78
N ALA A 255 12.28 -5.86 25.91
CA ALA A 255 11.22 -5.88 26.89
C ALA A 255 10.07 -5.04 26.37
N MET A 256 8.84 -5.51 26.55
CA MET A 256 7.68 -4.66 26.34
C MET A 256 7.76 -3.47 27.27
N VAL A 257 7.54 -2.29 26.71
CA VAL A 257 7.52 -1.01 27.42
C VAL A 257 6.08 -0.55 27.52
N GLN A 258 5.81 0.08 28.65
CA GLN A 258 4.57 0.78 28.89
C GLN A 258 4.57 2.07 28.06
N ASP A 259 3.63 2.23 27.15
CA ASP A 259 3.48 3.46 26.36
C ASP A 259 2.02 3.92 26.30
N THR A 260 1.83 5.20 26.03
CA THR A 260 0.53 5.86 26.08
C THR A 260 0.00 6.12 24.68
N VAL A 261 -1.13 5.50 24.34
CA VAL A 261 -1.89 5.83 23.13
C VAL A 261 -2.84 6.96 23.47
N THR A 262 -2.79 8.05 22.70
CA THR A 262 -3.73 9.18 22.84
C THR A 262 -4.51 9.37 21.55
N VAL A 263 -5.83 9.33 21.65
CA VAL A 263 -6.79 9.62 20.59
C VAL A 263 -7.32 11.04 20.79
N TYR A 264 -7.39 11.83 19.71
CA TYR A 264 -7.94 13.18 19.74
C TYR A 264 -9.19 13.27 18.87
N LEU A 265 -10.25 13.87 19.38
CA LEU A 265 -11.34 14.42 18.57
C LEU A 265 -10.99 15.88 18.26
N ARG A 266 -11.09 16.29 17.00
CA ARG A 266 -10.72 17.64 16.55
C ARG A 266 -11.89 18.36 15.90
N SER A 267 -11.88 19.69 15.95
CA SER A 267 -12.86 20.49 15.21
C SER A 267 -12.75 20.22 13.71
N SER A 268 -13.88 20.33 13.00
CA SER A 268 -13.95 20.18 11.54
C SER A 268 -13.52 21.43 10.77
N SER A 269 -13.26 22.53 11.48
CA SER A 269 -12.83 23.82 10.92
C SER A 269 -11.44 24.19 11.42
N PHE A 270 -10.61 24.74 10.52
CA PHE A 270 -9.26 25.21 10.82
C PHE A 270 -9.31 26.26 11.95
N PRO A 271 -8.48 26.14 13.01
CA PRO A 271 -7.22 25.38 13.08
C PRO A 271 -7.31 23.91 13.53
N PHE A 272 -8.47 23.24 13.43
CA PHE A 272 -8.68 21.82 13.79
C PHE A 272 -8.23 21.51 15.23
N SER A 273 -8.55 22.40 16.17
CA SER A 273 -8.17 22.26 17.58
C SER A 273 -8.74 20.98 18.17
N ALA A 274 -7.99 20.32 19.07
CA ALA A 274 -8.51 19.20 19.85
C ALA A 274 -9.70 19.66 20.70
N ILE A 275 -10.84 19.00 20.52
CA ILE A 275 -12.08 19.20 21.28
C ILE A 275 -12.11 18.21 22.45
N ASP A 276 -11.60 17.00 22.23
CA ASP A 276 -11.50 15.98 23.27
C ASP A 276 -10.24 15.12 23.04
N SER A 277 -9.80 14.46 24.10
CA SER A 277 -8.71 13.49 24.04
C SER A 277 -8.91 12.38 25.05
N ALA A 278 -8.70 11.14 24.63
CA ALA A 278 -8.67 9.99 25.51
C ALA A 278 -7.34 9.28 25.35
N SER A 279 -6.70 8.97 26.48
CA SER A 279 -5.45 8.25 26.52
C SER A 279 -5.61 6.95 27.29
N ALA A 280 -4.99 5.88 26.80
CA ALA A 280 -4.78 4.69 27.61
C ALA A 280 -3.33 4.28 27.54
N VAL A 281 -2.86 3.77 28.67
CA VAL A 281 -1.55 3.16 28.75
C VAL A 281 -1.68 1.69 28.36
N LEU A 282 -0.98 1.28 27.30
CA LEU A 282 -0.97 -0.10 26.86
C LEU A 282 0.12 -0.85 27.63
N ASN A 283 -0.31 -1.86 28.39
CA ASN A 283 0.58 -2.75 29.13
C ASN A 283 1.00 -3.95 28.26
N GLY A 284 1.97 -4.73 28.75
CA GLY A 284 2.58 -5.90 28.08
C GLY A 284 1.64 -7.02 27.57
N SER A 285 0.32 -6.92 27.79
CA SER A 285 -0.70 -7.84 27.27
C SER A 285 -1.49 -7.29 26.07
N GLY A 286 -1.16 -6.08 25.59
CA GLY A 286 -1.80 -5.47 24.41
C GLY A 286 -3.28 -5.13 24.59
N SER A 287 -3.80 -5.16 25.81
CA SER A 287 -5.20 -4.85 26.12
C SER A 287 -5.29 -3.54 26.90
N GLY A 288 -6.04 -2.57 26.37
CA GLY A 288 -6.34 -1.32 27.05
C GLY A 288 -7.62 -0.71 26.48
N ASN A 289 -8.54 -0.31 27.36
CA ASN A 289 -9.76 0.38 26.95
C ASN A 289 -9.46 1.89 26.94
N ILE A 290 -9.64 2.53 25.78
CA ILE A 290 -9.61 3.98 25.66
C ILE A 290 -11.05 4.46 25.73
N SER A 291 -11.43 5.11 26.82
CA SER A 291 -12.76 5.71 27.00
C SER A 291 -12.63 7.16 27.44
N SER A 292 -13.27 8.08 26.72
CA SER A 292 -13.57 9.42 27.23
C SER A 292 -14.87 9.36 28.03
N THR A 293 -15.00 10.19 29.07
CA THR A 293 -16.19 10.25 29.95
C THR A 293 -16.91 11.60 29.86
N MET A 294 -16.62 12.40 28.84
CA MET A 294 -17.35 13.66 28.65
C MET A 294 -18.82 13.39 28.25
N PRO A 295 -19.77 14.20 28.77
CA PRO A 295 -21.21 14.06 28.53
C PRO A 295 -21.63 14.42 27.10
#